data_AF-A0A1B6ILC6-F1
#
_entry.id   AF-A0A1B6ILC6-F1
#
_cell.length_a   1.000
_cell.length_b   1.000
_cell.length_c   1.000
_cell.angle_alpha   90.00
_cell.angle_beta   90.00
_cell.angle_gamma   90.00
#
_symmetry.space_group_name_H-M   'P 1'
#
loop_
_entity.id
_entity.type
_entity.pdbx_description
1 polymer ?
#
loop_
_entity_poly.entity_id
_entity_poly.type
_entity_poly.pdbx_seq_one_letter_code
_entity_poly.pdbx_strand_id
1 'polypeptide(L)'
;LSLSVPVRLDQTAMLSCLTLVTLPQEGPHSTLNEDEFYDAVETGLDKLEEEVMMRERMKQPTIIAKSLTAKPTHHRLWPEIQRVTQEQVHYAKLGVGEVEKGGWQLFAEEGEMKMYRREEEVNGLVMDPLKACHVVKGVTGYEMCHYFFSPQYRHEWEATVEQMTVVETIREDTLVFHQVHKRIWPTTQRDGLFWSHMTRVPDARDRDSSDYWVVVNNSLSDTGGYQLKSSSKCVRIHLTVCMLCQTIVTPPGP
;
A
#
# COMPACT_ATOMS: atom_id res chain seq x y z
N LEU A 1 -29.75 -25.09 -24.51
CA LEU A 1 -29.67 -23.67 -24.91
C LEU A 1 -28.96 -22.91 -23.79
N SER A 2 -27.62 -22.93 -23.78
CA SER A 2 -26.83 -22.16 -22.81
C SER A 2 -26.67 -20.74 -23.34
N LEU A 3 -27.55 -19.84 -22.88
CA LEU A 3 -27.37 -18.41 -23.11
C LEU A 3 -26.48 -17.87 -21.98
N SER A 4 -25.19 -17.75 -22.29
CA SER A 4 -24.25 -16.94 -21.52
C SER A 4 -24.64 -15.47 -21.70
N VAL A 5 -25.40 -14.95 -20.74
CA VAL A 5 -25.72 -13.51 -20.65
C VAL A 5 -24.50 -12.79 -20.06
N PRO A 6 -24.00 -11.71 -20.66
CA PRO A 6 -22.89 -10.95 -20.11
C PRO A 6 -23.32 -10.21 -18.83
N VAL A 7 -22.61 -10.45 -17.74
CA VAL A 7 -22.80 -9.76 -16.44
C VAL A 7 -22.07 -8.41 -16.50
N ARG A 8 -22.74 -7.30 -16.14
CA ARG A 8 -22.12 -5.98 -15.99
C ARG A 8 -21.52 -5.82 -14.59
N LEU A 9 -20.24 -5.44 -14.55
CA LEU A 9 -19.47 -5.11 -13.36
C LEU A 9 -19.55 -3.60 -13.12
N ASP A 10 -20.43 -3.16 -12.22
CA ASP A 10 -20.75 -1.75 -12.13
C ASP A 10 -19.92 -0.99 -11.08
N GLN A 11 -19.56 -1.55 -9.91
CA GLN A 11 -18.90 -0.79 -8.83
C GLN A 11 -18.01 -1.62 -7.88
N THR A 12 -16.79 -1.15 -7.60
CA THR A 12 -15.92 -1.64 -6.51
C THR A 12 -15.68 -0.52 -5.49
N ALA A 13 -16.11 -0.72 -4.24
CA ALA A 13 -15.79 0.18 -3.14
C ALA A 13 -14.38 -0.14 -2.62
N MET A 14 -13.41 0.75 -2.87
CA MET A 14 -12.05 0.67 -2.33
C MET A 14 -11.95 1.50 -1.07
N LEU A 15 -11.48 0.87 0.01
CA LEU A 15 -11.02 1.58 1.18
C LEU A 15 -9.52 1.38 1.37
N SER A 16 -8.73 2.46 1.28
CA SER A 16 -7.33 2.44 1.68
C SER A 16 -7.17 3.19 3.01
N CYS A 17 -6.81 2.47 4.08
CA CYS A 17 -6.36 3.09 5.33
C CYS A 17 -4.83 3.12 5.31
N LEU A 18 -4.21 4.29 5.49
CA LEU A 18 -2.75 4.47 5.49
C LEU A 18 -2.37 5.32 6.69
N THR A 19 -1.52 4.80 7.57
CA THR A 19 -0.85 5.59 8.61
C THR A 19 0.62 5.77 8.23
N LEU A 20 1.03 7.02 8.03
CA LEU A 20 2.37 7.41 7.60
C LEU A 20 3.04 8.23 8.70
N VAL A 21 4.24 7.84 9.11
CA VAL A 21 5.09 8.62 10.03
C VAL A 21 6.00 9.52 9.20
N THR A 22 5.88 10.84 9.32
CA THR A 22 6.79 11.80 8.65
C THR A 22 7.73 12.46 9.66
N LEU A 23 9.04 12.50 9.35
CA LEU A 23 10.06 13.24 10.13
C LEU A 23 10.53 14.52 9.39
N PRO A 24 10.97 15.59 10.10
CA PRO A 24 11.16 16.94 9.54
C PRO A 24 12.38 17.14 8.62
N GLN A 25 12.32 18.22 7.83
CA GLN A 25 13.25 18.71 6.79
C GLN A 25 14.55 19.33 7.33
N GLU A 26 15.64 19.35 6.53
CA GLU A 26 16.73 20.36 6.66
C GLU A 26 17.42 20.67 5.32
N GLY A 27 17.56 21.95 4.97
CA GLY A 27 18.05 22.48 3.67
C GLY A 27 19.56 22.87 3.59
N PRO A 28 19.93 23.89 2.77
CA PRO A 28 20.94 23.75 1.70
C PRO A 28 22.26 24.51 1.93
N HIS A 29 23.34 24.10 1.25
CA HIS A 29 24.38 25.01 0.73
C HIS A 29 25.16 24.35 -0.41
N SER A 30 25.09 24.88 -1.64
CA SER A 30 25.98 24.54 -2.75
C SER A 30 26.36 25.80 -3.54
N THR A 31 27.61 25.85 -4.01
CA THR A 31 28.32 27.06 -4.46
C THR A 31 28.45 27.15 -5.99
N LEU A 32 27.39 26.84 -6.74
CA LEU A 32 27.33 27.03 -8.19
C LEU A 32 26.59 28.34 -8.51
N ASN A 33 26.90 29.00 -9.63
CA ASN A 33 26.05 30.11 -10.09
C ASN A 33 24.67 29.54 -10.47
N GLU A 34 23.62 30.31 -10.18
CA GLU A 34 22.24 29.81 -10.22
C GLU A 34 21.85 29.31 -11.62
N ASP A 35 22.21 30.05 -12.68
CA ASP A 35 21.76 29.74 -14.04
C ASP A 35 22.44 28.50 -14.65
N GLU A 36 23.77 28.32 -14.46
CA GLU A 36 24.46 27.09 -14.89
C GLU A 36 24.07 25.89 -14.04
N PHE A 37 23.70 26.11 -12.77
CA PHE A 37 23.14 25.06 -11.93
C PHE A 37 21.78 24.62 -12.47
N TYR A 38 20.86 25.55 -12.75
CA TYR A 38 19.52 25.19 -13.23
C TYR A 38 19.56 24.49 -14.59
N ASP A 39 20.33 24.97 -15.57
CA ASP A 39 20.40 24.34 -16.89
C ASP A 39 21.07 22.95 -16.87
N ALA A 40 22.15 22.79 -16.09
CA ALA A 40 22.85 21.51 -15.97
C ALA A 40 22.08 20.49 -15.10
N VAL A 41 21.34 20.98 -14.10
CA VAL A 41 20.45 20.16 -13.27
C VAL A 41 19.22 19.77 -14.06
N GLU A 42 18.57 20.67 -14.81
CA GLU A 42 17.38 20.34 -15.61
C GLU A 42 17.73 19.36 -16.73
N THR A 43 18.78 19.64 -17.51
CA THR A 43 19.22 18.73 -18.59
C THR A 43 19.77 17.40 -18.06
N GLY A 44 20.43 17.42 -16.90
CA GLY A 44 20.95 16.23 -16.22
C GLY A 44 19.84 15.40 -15.58
N LEU A 45 18.84 16.06 -14.99
CA LEU A 45 17.65 15.44 -14.42
C LEU A 45 16.80 14.83 -15.51
N ASP A 46 16.53 15.51 -16.63
CA ASP A 46 15.72 14.96 -17.73
C ASP A 46 16.35 13.69 -18.31
N LYS A 47 17.66 13.72 -18.58
CA LYS A 47 18.39 12.55 -19.10
C LYS A 47 18.48 11.42 -18.08
N LEU A 48 18.72 11.76 -16.81
CA LEU A 48 18.74 10.79 -15.72
C LEU A 48 17.33 10.23 -15.48
N GLU A 49 16.29 11.04 -15.61
CA GLU A 49 14.90 10.68 -15.39
C GLU A 49 14.41 9.78 -16.53
N GLU A 50 14.75 10.06 -17.79
CA GLU A 50 14.50 9.15 -18.92
C GLU A 50 15.26 7.82 -18.78
N GLU A 51 16.54 7.85 -18.42
CA GLU A 51 17.35 6.64 -18.24
C GLU A 51 16.89 5.82 -17.02
N VAL A 52 16.52 6.49 -15.92
CA VAL A 52 15.92 5.89 -14.72
C VAL A 52 14.56 5.31 -15.07
N MET A 53 13.72 6.01 -15.84
CA MET A 53 12.39 5.55 -16.24
C MET A 53 12.49 4.31 -17.14
N MET A 54 13.45 4.26 -18.06
CA MET A 54 13.71 3.06 -18.85
C MET A 54 14.25 1.90 -18.00
N ARG A 55 15.15 2.17 -17.04
CA ARG A 55 15.61 1.15 -16.09
C ARG A 55 14.49 0.67 -15.17
N GLU A 56 13.64 1.57 -14.69
CA GLU A 56 12.50 1.29 -13.82
C GLU A 56 11.49 0.39 -14.52
N ARG A 57 11.21 0.63 -15.80
CA ARG A 57 10.38 -0.26 -16.63
C ARG A 57 10.95 -1.67 -16.79
N MET A 58 12.26 -1.86 -16.60
CA MET A 58 12.93 -3.16 -16.69
C MET A 58 13.25 -3.79 -15.32
N LYS A 59 12.97 -3.11 -14.20
CA LYS A 59 13.22 -3.66 -12.86
C LYS A 59 12.19 -4.73 -12.54
N GLN A 60 12.61 -5.99 -12.61
CA GLN A 60 11.82 -7.09 -12.03
C GLN A 60 12.05 -7.14 -10.51
N PRO A 61 11.01 -7.49 -9.72
CA PRO A 61 11.15 -7.68 -8.29
C PRO A 61 12.19 -8.77 -8.01
N THR A 62 13.15 -8.48 -7.15
CA THR A 62 14.14 -9.48 -6.73
C THR A 62 13.48 -10.43 -5.74
N ILE A 63 13.45 -11.73 -6.03
CA ILE A 63 12.87 -12.75 -5.15
C ILE A 63 14.02 -13.56 -4.54
N ILE A 64 14.25 -13.40 -3.23
CA ILE A 64 15.39 -14.03 -2.55
C ILE A 64 15.07 -15.46 -2.11
N ALA A 65 13.89 -15.71 -1.52
CA ALA A 65 13.55 -17.01 -0.97
C ALA A 65 12.08 -17.40 -1.17
N LYS A 66 11.86 -18.56 -1.81
CA LYS A 66 10.58 -19.27 -1.78
C LYS A 66 10.61 -20.28 -0.63
N SER A 67 10.26 -19.84 0.57
CA SER A 67 10.06 -20.73 1.72
C SER A 67 8.56 -20.96 1.94
N LEU A 68 7.94 -21.71 1.02
CA LEU A 68 6.52 -22.01 1.12
C LEU A 68 6.25 -22.87 2.36
N THR A 69 5.61 -22.27 3.36
CA THR A 69 5.21 -22.99 4.56
C THR A 69 3.96 -23.83 4.26
N ALA A 70 4.06 -25.15 4.47
CA ALA A 70 2.94 -26.07 4.21
C ALA A 70 1.69 -25.73 5.07
N LYS A 71 1.91 -25.18 6.27
CA LYS A 71 0.86 -24.68 7.17
C LYS A 71 1.29 -23.29 7.69
N PRO A 72 0.64 -22.19 7.27
CA PRO A 72 0.99 -20.85 7.71
C PRO A 72 0.84 -20.67 9.21
N THR A 73 -0.07 -21.42 9.84
CA THR A 73 -0.24 -21.42 11.30
C THR A 73 1.02 -21.78 12.07
N HIS A 74 2.02 -22.40 11.43
CA HIS A 74 3.33 -22.67 12.02
C HIS A 74 4.37 -21.57 11.73
N HIS A 75 4.06 -20.61 10.86
CA HIS A 75 4.95 -19.50 10.59
C HIS A 75 4.93 -18.52 11.76
N ARG A 76 6.12 -18.06 12.19
CA ARG A 76 6.29 -17.18 13.35
C ARG A 76 5.48 -15.88 13.30
N LEU A 77 5.28 -15.33 12.11
CA LEU A 77 4.52 -14.09 11.91
C LEU A 77 3.00 -14.31 11.89
N TRP A 78 2.53 -15.55 11.75
CA TRP A 78 1.12 -15.83 11.51
C TRP A 78 0.17 -15.33 12.62
N PRO A 79 0.49 -15.46 13.92
CA PRO A 79 -0.34 -14.88 14.97
C PRO A 79 -0.52 -13.36 14.83
N GLU A 80 0.55 -12.64 14.46
CA GLU A 80 0.50 -11.21 14.21
C GLU A 80 -0.30 -10.89 12.95
N ILE A 81 -0.05 -11.59 11.84
CA ILE A 81 -0.77 -11.42 10.56
C ILE A 81 -2.26 -11.57 10.77
N GLN A 82 -2.71 -12.63 11.45
CA GLN A 82 -4.13 -12.86 11.69
C GLN A 82 -4.74 -11.74 12.54
N ARG A 83 -4.09 -11.38 13.65
CA ARG A 83 -4.58 -10.36 14.58
C ARG A 83 -4.69 -9.00 13.89
N VAL A 84 -3.60 -8.53 13.28
CA VAL A 84 -3.55 -7.22 12.62
C VAL A 84 -4.51 -7.18 11.42
N THR A 85 -4.62 -8.27 10.65
CA THR A 85 -5.59 -8.32 9.55
C THR A 85 -7.02 -8.16 10.05
N GLN A 86 -7.39 -8.85 11.14
CA GLN A 86 -8.73 -8.71 11.73
C GLN A 86 -8.99 -7.29 12.25
N GLU A 87 -8.02 -6.69 12.95
CA GLU A 87 -8.09 -5.31 13.44
C GLU A 87 -8.27 -4.32 12.28
N GLN A 88 -7.44 -4.43 11.25
CA GLN A 88 -7.49 -3.52 10.10
C GLN A 88 -8.78 -3.67 9.29
N VAL A 89 -9.32 -4.88 9.14
CA VAL A 89 -10.63 -5.10 8.52
C VAL A 89 -11.75 -4.48 9.36
N HIS A 90 -11.67 -4.61 10.69
CA HIS A 90 -12.64 -4.00 11.60
C HIS A 90 -12.65 -2.48 11.45
N TYR A 91 -11.49 -1.82 11.56
CA TYR A 91 -11.38 -0.37 11.44
C TYR A 91 -11.71 0.15 10.04
N ALA A 92 -11.37 -0.61 8.99
CA ALA A 92 -11.76 -0.30 7.62
C ALA A 92 -13.29 -0.21 7.49
N LYS A 93 -14.02 -1.19 8.03
CA LYS A 93 -15.49 -1.27 7.93
C LYS A 93 -16.23 -0.19 8.72
N LEU A 94 -15.62 0.42 9.75
CA LEU A 94 -16.23 1.52 10.49
C LEU A 94 -16.38 2.76 9.60
N GLY A 95 -17.58 3.33 9.51
CA GLY A 95 -17.79 4.56 8.73
C GLY A 95 -16.99 5.75 9.28
N VAL A 96 -16.75 6.76 8.43
CA VAL A 96 -16.08 8.02 8.85
C VAL A 96 -16.90 8.84 9.86
N GLY A 97 -18.21 8.61 9.95
CA GLY A 97 -19.13 9.30 10.86
C GLY A 97 -19.74 8.43 11.97
N GLU A 98 -19.44 7.13 12.02
CA GLU A 98 -20.08 6.20 12.99
C GLU A 98 -19.48 6.28 14.39
N VAL A 99 -18.34 6.96 14.54
CA VAL A 99 -17.82 7.32 15.86
C VAL A 99 -18.30 8.73 16.15
N GLU A 100 -19.20 8.92 17.12
CA GLU A 100 -19.75 10.23 17.53
C GLU A 100 -18.66 11.25 17.98
N LYS A 101 -17.38 10.82 18.04
CA LYS A 101 -16.16 11.61 18.30
C LYS A 101 -15.04 11.34 17.27
N GLY A 102 -15.38 10.87 16.07
CA GLY A 102 -14.45 10.18 15.17
C GLY A 102 -13.29 11.00 14.61
N GLY A 103 -13.35 12.33 14.70
CA GLY A 103 -12.25 13.23 14.34
C GLY A 103 -11.83 13.21 12.86
N TRP A 104 -12.54 12.45 12.00
CA TRP A 104 -12.26 12.38 10.57
C TRP A 104 -12.65 13.68 9.87
N GLN A 105 -11.68 14.28 9.18
CA GLN A 105 -11.82 15.49 8.38
C GLN A 105 -11.66 15.11 6.90
N LEU A 106 -12.66 15.42 6.08
CA LEU A 106 -12.53 15.34 4.62
C LEU A 106 -11.55 16.42 4.16
N PHE A 107 -10.46 16.04 3.48
CA PHE A 107 -9.45 16.99 3.00
C PHE A 107 -9.26 16.98 1.48
N ALA A 108 -9.76 15.96 0.77
CA ALA A 108 -9.79 15.93 -0.69
C ALA A 108 -11.00 15.12 -1.20
N GLU A 109 -11.60 15.58 -2.30
CA GLU A 109 -12.69 14.91 -3.00
C GLU A 109 -12.55 15.13 -4.51
N GLU A 110 -12.57 14.05 -5.29
CA GLU A 110 -12.54 14.08 -6.75
C GLU A 110 -13.46 13.00 -7.32
N GLY A 111 -14.60 13.41 -7.87
CA GLY A 111 -15.62 12.47 -8.37
C GLY A 111 -16.11 11.53 -7.28
N GLU A 112 -15.90 10.24 -7.47
CA GLU A 112 -16.28 9.20 -6.50
C GLU A 112 -15.19 8.94 -5.44
N MET A 113 -14.06 9.66 -5.47
CA MET A 113 -12.96 9.51 -4.51
C MET A 113 -13.09 10.53 -3.38
N LYS A 114 -13.00 10.06 -2.13
CA LYS A 114 -13.04 10.89 -0.93
C LYS A 114 -11.90 10.52 0.01
N MET A 115 -11.13 11.49 0.46
CA MET A 115 -9.98 11.28 1.36
C MET A 115 -10.19 12.01 2.68
N TYR A 116 -10.06 11.25 3.76
CA TYR A 116 -10.24 11.70 5.13
C TYR A 116 -8.94 11.55 5.90
N ARG A 117 -8.68 12.47 6.81
CA ARG A 117 -7.58 12.40 7.77
C ARG A 117 -8.12 12.56 9.18
N ARG A 118 -7.48 11.95 10.16
CA ARG A 118 -7.70 12.25 11.57
C ARG A 118 -6.39 12.74 12.14
N GLU A 119 -6.39 13.91 12.79
CA GLU A 119 -5.18 14.44 13.40
C GLU A 119 -4.88 13.63 14.67
N GLU A 120 -3.69 13.03 14.74
CA GLU A 120 -3.27 12.22 15.87
C GLU A 120 -1.78 12.41 16.15
N GLU A 121 -1.43 12.62 17.41
CA GLU A 121 -0.06 12.77 17.85
C GLU A 121 0.28 11.66 18.86
N VAL A 122 1.33 10.89 18.56
CA VAL A 122 1.78 9.78 19.41
C VAL A 122 3.24 10.04 19.77
N ASN A 123 3.53 10.26 21.05
CA ASN A 123 4.87 10.54 21.56
C ASN A 123 5.56 11.74 20.89
N GLY A 124 4.84 12.81 20.58
CA GLY A 124 5.41 13.98 19.88
C GLY A 124 5.50 13.84 18.36
N LEU A 125 5.10 12.69 17.80
CA LEU A 125 5.13 12.42 16.37
C LEU A 125 3.72 12.52 15.80
N VAL A 126 3.58 13.28 14.72
CA VAL A 126 2.34 13.36 13.94
C VAL A 126 2.15 12.02 13.23
N MET A 127 1.02 11.38 13.51
CA MET A 127 0.67 10.01 13.14
C MET A 127 -0.74 9.94 12.57
N ASP A 128 -1.09 10.92 11.73
CA ASP A 128 -2.43 11.09 11.20
C ASP A 128 -2.91 9.84 10.44
N PRO A 129 -3.97 9.14 10.91
CA PRO A 129 -4.59 8.10 10.12
C PRO A 129 -5.27 8.72 8.88
N LEU A 130 -4.99 8.14 7.72
CA LEU A 130 -5.65 8.49 6.46
C LEU A 130 -6.61 7.39 6.05
N LYS A 131 -7.74 7.79 5.48
CA LYS A 131 -8.77 6.89 4.95
C LYS A 131 -9.27 7.42 3.62
N ALA A 132 -9.08 6.68 2.53
CA ALA A 132 -9.69 7.00 1.25
C ALA A 132 -10.82 6.02 0.94
N CYS A 133 -11.94 6.53 0.46
CA CYS A 133 -13.07 5.77 -0.05
C CYS A 133 -13.20 6.06 -1.54
N HIS A 134 -13.35 5.04 -2.38
CA HIS A 134 -13.56 5.24 -3.81
C HIS A 134 -14.50 4.20 -4.42
N VAL A 135 -15.26 4.57 -5.45
CA VAL A 135 -16.06 3.66 -6.27
C VAL A 135 -15.46 3.56 -7.67
N VAL A 136 -14.94 2.38 -8.02
CA VAL A 136 -14.29 2.12 -9.32
C VAL A 136 -15.17 1.22 -10.17
N LYS A 137 -15.51 1.64 -11.39
CA LYS A 137 -16.37 0.87 -12.31
C LYS A 137 -15.56 -0.10 -13.17
N GLY A 138 -16.17 -1.21 -13.58
CA GLY A 138 -15.59 -2.14 -14.56
C GLY A 138 -14.48 -3.05 -14.03
N VAL A 139 -14.23 -3.06 -12.72
CA VAL A 139 -13.24 -3.93 -12.06
C VAL A 139 -13.87 -4.57 -10.83
N THR A 140 -13.39 -5.76 -10.47
CA THR A 140 -13.73 -6.46 -9.23
C THR A 140 -12.79 -6.07 -8.09
N GLY A 141 -13.24 -6.30 -6.86
CA GLY A 141 -12.39 -6.20 -5.68
C GLY A 141 -11.22 -7.18 -5.68
N TYR A 142 -11.40 -8.37 -6.30
CA TYR A 142 -10.30 -9.32 -6.47
C TYR A 142 -9.20 -8.74 -7.35
N GLU A 143 -9.55 -8.21 -8.52
CA GLU A 143 -8.59 -7.61 -9.45
C GLU A 143 -7.84 -6.45 -8.79
N MET A 144 -8.55 -5.54 -8.13
CA MET A 144 -7.94 -4.42 -7.39
C MET A 144 -6.92 -4.91 -6.36
N CYS A 145 -7.31 -5.84 -5.48
CA CYS A 145 -6.42 -6.40 -4.47
C CYS A 145 -5.26 -7.19 -5.09
N HIS A 146 -5.49 -7.90 -6.19
CA HIS A 146 -4.45 -8.65 -6.90
C HIS A 146 -3.37 -7.74 -7.47
N TYR A 147 -3.73 -6.64 -8.13
CA TYR A 147 -2.75 -5.67 -8.65
C TYR A 147 -1.99 -4.94 -7.53
N PHE A 148 -2.67 -4.65 -6.41
CA PHE A 148 -2.03 -4.01 -5.25
C PHE A 148 -1.05 -4.94 -4.51
N PHE A 149 -1.39 -6.22 -4.36
CA PHE A 149 -0.59 -7.22 -3.67
C PHE A 149 0.59 -7.71 -4.51
N SER A 150 0.35 -8.04 -5.78
CA SER A 150 1.28 -8.79 -6.61
C SER A 150 2.57 -8.01 -6.90
N PRO A 151 3.76 -8.54 -6.55
CA PRO A 151 5.05 -7.88 -6.78
C PRO A 151 5.29 -7.51 -8.24
N GLN A 152 4.81 -8.34 -9.18
CA GLN A 152 5.06 -8.19 -10.61
C GLN A 152 4.50 -6.90 -11.21
N TYR A 153 3.43 -6.34 -10.64
CA TYR A 153 2.79 -5.12 -11.13
C TYR A 153 3.19 -3.89 -10.33
N ARG A 154 4.03 -4.02 -9.27
CA ARG A 154 4.30 -2.90 -8.36
C ARG A 154 4.83 -1.67 -9.10
N HIS A 155 5.81 -1.86 -9.98
CA HIS A 155 6.44 -0.75 -10.71
C HIS A 155 5.53 -0.12 -11.77
N GLU A 156 4.39 -0.74 -12.10
CA GLU A 156 3.42 -0.17 -13.04
C GLU A 156 2.58 0.94 -12.40
N TRP A 157 2.33 0.86 -11.09
CA TRP A 157 1.44 1.79 -10.39
C TRP A 157 2.08 2.56 -9.23
N GLU A 158 3.13 2.02 -8.59
CA GLU A 158 3.80 2.65 -7.46
C GLU A 158 5.01 3.47 -7.90
N ALA A 159 4.83 4.79 -7.99
CA ALA A 159 5.86 5.70 -8.47
C ALA A 159 6.97 6.00 -7.43
N THR A 160 6.74 5.71 -6.14
CA THR A 160 7.67 6.08 -5.07
C THR A 160 8.73 5.02 -4.76
N VAL A 161 8.56 3.79 -5.25
CA VAL A 161 9.47 2.67 -4.96
C VAL A 161 10.63 2.65 -5.94
N GLU A 162 11.86 2.75 -5.41
CA GLU A 162 13.09 2.66 -6.19
C GLU A 162 13.58 1.22 -6.33
N GLN A 163 13.47 0.43 -5.26
CA GLN A 163 13.86 -0.98 -5.22
C GLN A 163 12.85 -1.79 -4.42
N MET A 164 12.46 -2.95 -4.96
CA MET A 164 11.61 -3.93 -4.28
C MET A 164 12.29 -5.30 -4.24
N THR A 165 12.26 -5.91 -3.05
CA THR A 165 12.72 -7.28 -2.83
C THR A 165 11.65 -8.07 -2.08
N VAL A 166 11.28 -9.24 -2.60
CA VAL A 166 10.52 -10.24 -1.84
C VAL A 166 11.53 -11.04 -1.00
N VAL A 167 11.56 -10.74 0.29
CA VAL A 167 12.48 -11.33 1.27
C VAL A 167 12.08 -12.76 1.57
N GLU A 168 10.78 -13.02 1.70
CA GLU A 168 10.24 -14.35 1.95
C GLU A 168 8.85 -14.50 1.34
N THR A 169 8.59 -15.68 0.76
CA THR A 169 7.25 -16.12 0.37
C THR A 169 6.72 -17.11 1.40
N ILE A 170 5.91 -16.66 2.37
CA ILE A 170 5.32 -17.53 3.41
C ILE A 170 4.28 -18.46 2.76
N ARG A 171 3.48 -17.87 1.86
CA ARG A 171 2.46 -18.49 1.00
C ARG A 171 2.25 -17.61 -0.24
N GLU A 172 1.57 -18.12 -1.26
CA GLU A 172 1.18 -17.36 -2.47
C GLU A 172 0.42 -16.05 -2.17
N ASP A 173 -0.34 -16.00 -1.09
CA ASP A 173 -1.14 -14.85 -0.64
C ASP A 173 -0.48 -14.06 0.51
N THR A 174 0.75 -14.42 0.89
CA THR A 174 1.42 -13.87 2.08
C THR A 174 2.93 -13.75 1.85
N LEU A 175 3.40 -12.51 1.68
CA LEU A 175 4.78 -12.20 1.33
C LEU A 175 5.42 -11.27 2.36
N VAL A 176 6.74 -11.31 2.47
CA VAL A 176 7.55 -10.32 3.21
C VAL A 176 8.33 -9.49 2.20
N PHE A 177 8.14 -8.18 2.25
CA PHE A 177 8.77 -7.22 1.35
C PHE A 177 9.81 -6.38 2.07
N HIS A 178 10.91 -6.10 1.37
CA HIS A 178 11.78 -4.96 1.63
C HIS A 178 11.68 -4.00 0.45
N GLN A 179 11.34 -2.74 0.73
CA GLN A 179 11.22 -1.70 -0.28
C GLN A 179 12.10 -0.51 0.10
N VAL A 180 12.84 0.02 -0.87
CA VAL A 180 13.56 1.29 -0.76
C VAL A 180 12.81 2.31 -1.60
N HIS A 181 12.50 3.46 -1.02
CA HIS A 181 11.76 4.53 -1.68
C HIS A 181 12.71 5.56 -2.28
N LYS A 182 12.28 6.22 -3.35
CA LYS A 182 12.98 7.35 -3.97
C LYS A 182 13.29 8.40 -2.90
N ARG A 183 14.51 8.92 -2.91
CA ARG A 183 14.93 9.96 -1.96
C ARG A 183 14.33 11.29 -2.37
N ILE A 184 13.47 11.84 -1.51
CA ILE A 184 13.05 13.25 -1.60
C ILE A 184 14.11 14.09 -0.87
N TRP A 185 14.89 14.84 -1.64
CA TRP A 185 15.84 15.81 -1.08
C TRP A 185 15.06 16.91 -0.34
N PRO A 186 15.50 17.33 0.86
CA PRO A 186 16.81 17.05 1.46
C PRO A 186 16.88 15.82 2.37
N THR A 187 15.76 15.21 2.72
CA THR A 187 15.71 14.18 3.76
C THR A 187 16.47 12.91 3.38
N THR A 188 16.87 12.16 4.40
CA THR A 188 17.43 10.80 4.27
C THR A 188 16.48 9.89 3.48
N GLN A 189 17.05 8.95 2.74
CA GLN A 189 16.27 7.94 2.02
C GLN A 189 15.46 7.06 2.99
N ARG A 190 14.34 6.49 2.54
CA ARG A 190 13.47 5.66 3.39
C ARG A 190 13.43 4.24 2.88
N ASP A 191 13.35 3.29 3.80
CA ASP A 191 13.06 1.90 3.48
C ASP A 191 11.93 1.35 4.35
N GLY A 192 11.20 0.36 3.84
CA GLY A 192 10.14 -0.35 4.54
C GLY A 192 10.41 -1.84 4.55
N LEU A 193 10.23 -2.49 5.69
CA LEU A 193 10.26 -3.95 5.83
C LEU A 193 8.93 -4.38 6.44
N PHE A 194 8.10 -5.06 5.67
CA PHE A 194 6.73 -5.36 6.05
C PHE A 194 6.26 -6.69 5.47
N TRP A 195 5.31 -7.33 6.14
CA TRP A 195 4.56 -8.42 5.54
C TRP A 195 3.34 -7.85 4.81
N SER A 196 2.92 -8.53 3.75
CA SER A 196 1.71 -8.26 2.97
C SER A 196 0.87 -9.52 2.91
N HIS A 197 -0.39 -9.43 3.27
CA HIS A 197 -1.32 -10.56 3.30
C HIS A 197 -2.60 -10.22 2.52
N MET A 198 -2.86 -10.97 1.45
CA MET A 198 -4.11 -10.91 0.69
C MET A 198 -5.05 -12.00 1.19
N THR A 199 -6.30 -11.64 1.48
CA THR A 199 -7.30 -12.58 1.98
C THR A 199 -8.71 -12.17 1.59
N ARG A 200 -9.67 -13.02 1.92
CA ARG A 200 -11.08 -12.79 1.69
C ARG A 200 -11.85 -12.88 3.00
N VAL A 201 -12.75 -11.93 3.25
CA VAL A 201 -13.52 -11.85 4.50
C VAL A 201 -15.01 -11.74 4.17
N PRO A 202 -15.88 -12.58 4.76
CA PRO A 202 -17.32 -12.46 4.58
C PRO A 202 -17.87 -11.11 5.05
N ASP A 203 -18.96 -10.65 4.46
CA ASP A 203 -19.78 -9.62 5.07
C ASP A 203 -20.73 -10.24 6.10
N ALA A 204 -20.45 -10.00 7.38
CA ALA A 204 -21.32 -10.48 8.45
C ALA A 204 -22.68 -9.76 8.49
N ARG A 205 -22.80 -8.58 7.86
CA ARG A 205 -24.02 -7.76 7.86
C ARG A 205 -24.99 -8.13 6.75
N ASP A 206 -24.46 -8.62 5.62
CA ASP A 206 -25.24 -9.02 4.46
C ASP A 206 -24.69 -10.33 3.88
N ARG A 207 -25.41 -11.43 4.14
CA ARG A 207 -25.01 -12.77 3.69
C ARG A 207 -25.16 -12.97 2.18
N ASP A 208 -25.95 -12.15 1.52
CA ASP A 208 -26.17 -12.21 0.07
C ASP A 208 -25.19 -11.30 -0.68
N SER A 209 -24.45 -10.45 0.04
CA SER A 209 -23.39 -9.63 -0.54
C SER A 209 -22.15 -10.45 -0.92
N SER A 210 -21.36 -9.92 -1.85
CA SER A 210 -20.06 -10.49 -2.17
C SER A 210 -19.08 -10.29 -1.01
N ASP A 211 -18.27 -11.32 -0.75
CA ASP A 211 -17.16 -11.24 0.20
C ASP A 211 -16.25 -10.05 -0.11
N TYR A 212 -15.65 -9.49 0.94
CA TYR A 212 -14.60 -8.48 0.82
C TYR A 212 -13.28 -9.14 0.41
N TRP A 213 -12.58 -8.54 -0.55
CA TRP A 213 -11.17 -8.79 -0.78
C TRP A 213 -10.35 -7.80 0.01
N VAL A 214 -9.28 -8.28 0.66
CA VAL A 214 -8.49 -7.48 1.57
C VAL A 214 -7.01 -7.71 1.32
N VAL A 215 -6.22 -6.65 1.29
CA VAL A 215 -4.76 -6.71 1.38
C VAL A 215 -4.30 -5.86 2.56
N VAL A 216 -3.59 -6.48 3.51
CA VAL A 216 -2.99 -5.77 4.65
C VAL A 216 -1.48 -5.81 4.53
N ASN A 217 -0.85 -4.64 4.55
CA ASN A 217 0.59 -4.47 4.66
C ASN A 217 0.90 -3.94 6.06
N ASN A 218 1.81 -4.58 6.78
CA ASN A 218 2.19 -4.12 8.11
C ASN A 218 3.68 -4.28 8.34
N SER A 219 4.32 -3.21 8.80
CA SER A 219 5.74 -3.23 9.15
C SER A 219 6.03 -4.33 10.17
N LEU A 220 7.14 -5.02 9.94
CA LEU A 220 7.63 -6.01 10.90
C LEU A 220 8.04 -5.29 12.18
N SER A 221 7.55 -5.77 13.32
CA SER A 221 8.08 -5.36 14.62
C SER A 221 9.52 -5.84 14.80
N ASP A 222 10.29 -5.17 15.67
CA ASP A 222 11.69 -5.52 15.97
C ASP A 222 11.89 -6.98 16.42
N THR A 223 10.81 -7.67 16.80
CA THR A 223 10.81 -9.08 17.20
C THR A 223 10.80 -10.09 16.05
N GLY A 224 10.66 -9.64 14.79
CA GLY A 224 10.46 -10.52 13.64
C GLY A 224 11.67 -11.39 13.24
N GLY A 225 12.87 -11.11 13.76
CA GLY A 225 14.09 -11.85 13.42
C GLY A 225 14.55 -11.68 11.96
N TYR A 226 13.96 -10.76 11.22
CA TYR A 226 14.42 -10.33 9.89
C TYR A 226 15.40 -9.18 10.09
N GLN A 227 16.67 -9.51 10.32
CA GLN A 227 17.72 -8.50 10.30
C GLN A 227 18.17 -8.31 8.86
N LEU A 228 17.62 -7.28 8.20
CA LEU A 228 18.30 -6.74 7.02
C LEU A 228 19.65 -6.22 7.50
N LYS A 229 20.74 -6.62 6.84
CA LYS A 229 22.05 -5.99 7.04
C LYS A 229 21.85 -4.51 6.79
N SER A 230 21.82 -3.71 7.85
CA SER A 230 21.58 -2.28 7.79
C SER A 230 22.49 -1.67 6.74
N SER A 231 21.94 -1.33 5.56
CA SER A 231 22.56 -0.30 4.75
C SER A 231 22.30 0.98 5.52
N SER A 232 23.33 1.48 6.20
CA SER A 232 23.32 2.62 7.14
C SER A 232 22.88 3.97 6.54
N LYS A 233 22.16 3.96 5.41
CA LYS A 233 21.78 5.12 4.61
C LYS A 233 20.27 5.41 4.58
N CYS A 234 19.42 4.50 5.08
CA CYS A 234 17.96 4.66 5.06
C CYS A 234 17.36 4.80 6.47
N VAL A 235 16.30 5.61 6.58
CA VAL A 235 15.41 5.68 7.75
C VAL A 235 14.25 4.70 7.54
N ARG A 236 14.02 3.80 8.49
CA ARG A 236 12.95 2.79 8.42
C ARG A 236 11.58 3.42 8.64
N ILE A 237 10.71 3.32 7.62
CA ILE A 237 9.30 3.69 7.76
C ILE A 237 8.52 2.58 8.45
N HIS A 238 7.60 3.00 9.32
CA HIS A 238 6.61 2.14 9.94
C HIS A 238 5.26 2.43 9.29
N LEU A 239 4.63 1.40 8.75
CA LEU A 239 3.35 1.51 8.06
C LEU A 239 2.43 0.38 8.48
N THR A 240 1.15 0.71 8.53
CA THR A 240 0.05 -0.24 8.49
C THR A 240 -0.92 0.25 7.43
N VAL A 241 -1.17 -0.58 6.43
CA VAL A 241 -2.00 -0.26 5.28
C VAL A 241 -3.01 -1.36 5.07
N CYS A 242 -4.27 -0.99 4.84
CA CYS A 242 -5.34 -1.92 4.53
C CYS A 242 -6.06 -1.44 3.27
N MET A 243 -6.05 -2.26 2.23
CA MET A 243 -6.94 -2.14 1.07
C MET A 243 -8.09 -3.11 1.25
N LEU A 244 -9.31 -2.62 1.43
CA LEU A 244 -10.52 -3.42 1.54
C LEU A 244 -11.47 -3.10 0.39
N CYS A 245 -11.83 -4.12 -0.38
CA CYS A 245 -12.60 -4.01 -1.61
C CYS A 245 -13.87 -4.86 -1.56
N GLN A 246 -15.03 -4.27 -1.85
CA GLN A 246 -16.28 -5.01 -2.07
C GLN A 246 -16.73 -4.83 -3.52
N THR A 247 -17.13 -5.92 -4.17
CA THR A 247 -17.66 -5.88 -5.53
C THR A 247 -19.17 -5.84 -5.48
N ILE A 248 -19.77 -4.86 -6.15
CA ILE A 248 -21.22 -4.74 -6.31
C ILE A 248 -21.54 -5.05 -7.77
N VAL A 249 -22.31 -6.11 -7.98
CA VAL A 249 -22.79 -6.53 -9.30
C VAL A 249 -24.28 -6.23 -9.36
N THR A 250 -24.66 -5.34 -10.26
CA THR A 250 -26.08 -5.11 -10.55
C THR A 250 -26.52 -6.13 -11.61
N PRO A 251 -27.54 -6.96 -11.33
CA PRO A 251 -28.06 -7.89 -12.33
C PRO A 251 -28.48 -7.12 -13.58
N PRO A 252 -28.30 -7.68 -14.79
CA PRO A 252 -28.88 -7.09 -15.99
C PRO A 252 -30.39 -6.95 -15.78
N GLY A 253 -30.92 -5.75 -16.04
CA GLY A 253 -32.35 -5.48 -15.95
C GLY A 253 -33.17 -6.38 -16.89
N PRO A 254 -34.49 -6.51 -16.63
CA PRO A 254 -35.39 -7.27 -17.50
C PRO A 254 -35.44 -6.72 -18.93
#